data_AF-A0A9E3HV53-F1
#
_entry.id   AF-A0A9E3HV53-F1
#
_cell.length_a   1.000
_cell.length_b   1.000
_cell.length_c   1.000
_cell.angle_alpha   90.00
_cell.angle_beta   90.00
_cell.angle_gamma   90.00
#
_symmetry.space_group_name_H-M   'P 1'
#
loop_
_entity.id
_entity.type
_entity.pdbx_description
1 polymer ?
#
loop_
_entity_poly.entity_id
_entity_poly.type
_entity_poly.pdbx_seq_one_letter_code
_entity_poly.pdbx_strand_id
1 'polypeptide(L)'
;MSVIHPATGMGESHPGIRLLKRAKVRYRKFHDIRHTFASHLLSQGESPVYVKEQLGHASIQMTVDIYGHWIRTAENGQAVDRLDE
;
A
#
# COMPACT_ATOMS: atom_id res chain seq x y z
N MET A 1 -7.84 -9.14 13.03
CA MET A 1 -6.79 -9.33 14.06
C MET A 1 -5.68 -10.18 13.46
N SER A 2 -4.59 -9.56 12.99
CA SER A 2 -3.47 -10.33 12.42
C SER A 2 -2.57 -10.80 13.56
N VAL A 3 -2.58 -12.12 13.80
CA VAL A 3 -1.64 -12.80 14.68
C VAL A 3 -0.25 -12.51 14.13
N ILE A 4 0.58 -11.81 14.90
CA ILE A 4 1.97 -11.53 14.58
C ILE A 4 2.69 -12.88 14.54
N HIS A 5 2.75 -13.52 13.37
CA HIS A 5 3.61 -14.66 13.18
C HIS A 5 5.05 -14.13 13.17
N PRO A 6 5.90 -14.56 14.12
CA PRO A 6 7.33 -14.38 13.94
C PRO A 6 7.73 -15.09 12.65
N ALA A 7 8.74 -14.58 11.96
CA ALA A 7 9.33 -15.20 10.79
C ALA A 7 10.00 -16.54 11.18
N THR A 8 9.21 -17.55 11.49
CA THR A 8 9.65 -18.89 11.84
C THR A 8 10.21 -19.53 10.58
N GLY A 9 11.51 -19.35 10.32
CA GLY A 9 12.24 -20.05 9.26
C GLY A 9 13.21 -19.19 8.43
N MET A 10 13.19 -17.86 8.56
CA MET A 10 14.18 -17.02 7.89
C MET A 10 15.30 -16.66 8.87
N GLY A 11 16.44 -17.33 8.76
CA GLY A 11 17.65 -16.98 9.53
C GLY A 11 17.99 -15.49 9.39
N GLU A 12 18.62 -14.93 10.43
CA GLU A 12 18.94 -13.50 10.63
C GLU A 12 19.74 -12.85 9.47
N SER A 13 20.19 -13.65 8.50
CA SER A 13 20.95 -13.26 7.31
C SER A 13 20.14 -12.58 6.21
N HIS A 14 18.79 -12.52 6.30
CA HIS A 14 17.98 -11.86 5.27
C HIS A 14 18.19 -10.35 5.29
N PRO A 15 18.64 -9.74 4.17
CA PRO A 15 19.04 -8.31 4.13
C PRO A 15 17.91 -7.35 4.55
N GLY A 16 16.65 -7.69 4.23
CA GLY A 16 15.49 -6.90 4.65
C GLY A 16 15.28 -6.84 6.17
N ILE A 17 15.60 -7.91 6.90
CA ILE A 17 15.44 -7.97 8.36
C ILE A 17 16.44 -7.01 9.04
N ARG A 18 17.69 -6.98 8.56
CA ARG A 18 18.71 -6.05 9.09
C ARG A 18 18.35 -4.59 8.88
N LEU A 19 17.79 -4.25 7.71
CA LEU A 19 17.35 -2.90 7.41
C LEU A 19 16.21 -2.47 8.34
N LEU A 20 15.18 -3.31 8.51
CA LEU A 20 14.05 -3.02 9.38
C LEU A 20 14.48 -2.86 10.85
N LYS A 21 15.41 -3.69 11.33
CA LYS A 21 15.99 -3.58 12.68
C LYS A 21 16.74 -2.25 12.87
N ARG A 22 17.54 -1.82 11.89
CA ARG A 22 18.22 -0.51 11.91
C ARG A 22 17.24 0.66 11.90
N ALA A 23 16.18 0.56 11.11
CA ALA A 23 15.12 1.57 11.04
C ALA A 23 14.19 1.58 12.27
N LYS A 24 14.37 0.65 13.23
CA LYS A 24 13.49 0.46 14.40
C LYS A 24 12.02 0.25 14.01
N VAL A 25 11.77 -0.31 12.83
CA VAL A 25 10.42 -0.65 12.36
C VAL A 25 10.17 -2.12 12.66
N ARG A 26 8.95 -2.45 13.10
CA ARG A 26 8.53 -3.85 13.26
C ARG A 26 8.72 -4.61 11.96
N TYR A 27 8.95 -5.92 12.04
CA TYR A 27 9.04 -6.75 10.84
C TYR A 27 7.78 -6.57 9.98
N ARG A 28 8.00 -6.36 8.68
CA ARG A 28 6.99 -6.27 7.64
C ARG A 28 7.44 -7.12 6.47
N LYS A 29 6.49 -7.80 5.83
CA LYS A 29 6.77 -8.54 4.59
C LYS A 29 6.99 -7.53 3.47
N PHE A 30 7.75 -7.91 2.43
CA PHE A 30 7.93 -7.04 1.26
C PHE A 30 6.60 -6.62 0.61
N HIS A 31 5.60 -7.51 0.65
CA HIS A 31 4.25 -7.21 0.15
C HIS A 31 3.56 -6.08 0.94
N ASP A 32 3.86 -5.92 2.22
CA ASP A 32 3.29 -4.82 3.04
C ASP A 32 3.83 -3.46 2.60
N ILE A 33 5.09 -3.41 2.14
CA ILE A 33 5.68 -2.18 1.57
C ILE A 33 4.93 -1.79 0.29
N ARG A 34 4.67 -2.78 -0.56
CA ARG A 34 3.88 -2.60 -1.80
C ARG A 34 2.48 -2.08 -1.50
N HIS A 35 1.81 -2.61 -0.48
CA HIS A 35 0.52 -2.09 -0.03
C HIS A 35 0.61 -0.65 0.47
N THR A 36 1.65 -0.33 1.26
CA THR A 36 1.85 1.03 1.80
C THR A 36 2.06 2.05 0.68
N PHE A 37 2.86 1.70 -0.33
CA PHE A 37 3.08 2.53 -1.51
C PHE A 37 1.78 2.83 -2.25
N ALA A 38 1.00 1.78 -2.55
CA ALA A 38 -0.27 1.92 -3.27
C ALA A 38 -1.29 2.76 -2.49
N SER A 39 -1.49 2.45 -1.19
CA SER A 39 -2.45 3.18 -0.37
C SER A 39 -2.06 4.65 -0.20
N HIS A 40 -0.76 4.95 -0.10
CA HIS A 40 -0.27 6.32 0.04
C HIS A 40 -0.59 7.15 -1.21
N LEU A 41 -0.21 6.68 -2.39
CA LEU A 41 -0.48 7.39 -3.65
C LEU A 41 -1.98 7.61 -3.87
N LEU A 42 -2.78 6.56 -3.70
CA LEU A 42 -4.23 6.67 -3.90
C LEU A 42 -4.89 7.61 -2.89
N SER A 43 -4.39 7.66 -1.64
CA SER A 43 -4.89 8.62 -0.65
C SER A 43 -4.48 10.07 -0.96
N GLN A 44 -3.50 10.29 -1.83
CA GLN A 44 -3.13 11.62 -2.34
C GLN A 44 -3.92 12.00 -3.61
N GLY A 45 -4.83 11.14 -4.08
CA GLY A 45 -5.62 11.40 -5.30
C GLY A 45 -4.91 11.02 -6.58
N GLU A 46 -3.81 10.26 -6.50
CA GLU A 46 -3.13 9.79 -7.70
C GLU A 46 -3.97 8.78 -8.49
N SER A 47 -3.76 8.78 -9.81
CA SER A 47 -4.53 7.94 -10.72
C SER A 47 -4.41 6.45 -10.38
N PRO A 48 -5.54 5.72 -10.24
CA PRO A 48 -5.52 4.27 -10.07
C PRO A 48 -4.86 3.52 -11.23
N VAL A 49 -4.89 4.11 -12.44
CA VAL A 49 -4.21 3.57 -13.63
C VAL A 49 -2.70 3.67 -13.47
N TYR A 50 -2.19 4.82 -13.04
CA TYR A 50 -0.78 5.02 -12.75
C TYR A 50 -0.29 4.03 -11.68
N VAL A 51 -1.03 3.92 -10.57
CA VAL A 51 -0.69 2.98 -9.49
C VAL A 51 -0.70 1.53 -9.99
N LYS A 52 -1.66 1.14 -10.83
CA LYS A 52 -1.69 -0.19 -11.48
C LYS A 52 -0.41 -0.47 -12.28
N GLU A 53 0.08 0.50 -13.04
CA GLU A 53 1.30 0.37 -13.85
C GLU A 53 2.56 0.26 -12.99
N GLN A 54 2.70 1.10 -11.96
CA GLN A 54 3.84 1.05 -11.02
C GLN A 54 3.90 -0.28 -10.26
N LEU A 55 2.73 -0.83 -9.95
CA LEU A 55 2.61 -2.13 -9.31
C LEU A 55 2.81 -3.27 -10.33
N GLY A 56 2.57 -3.05 -11.62
CA GLY A 56 2.56 -4.12 -12.61
C GLY A 56 1.39 -5.10 -12.40
N HIS A 57 0.22 -4.59 -11.99
CA HIS A 57 -0.99 -5.41 -11.93
C HIS A 57 -1.48 -5.75 -13.35
N ALA A 58 -1.95 -6.98 -13.54
CA ALA A 58 -2.44 -7.44 -14.83
C ALA A 58 -3.73 -6.71 -15.28
N SER A 59 -4.54 -6.25 -14.33
CA SER A 59 -5.77 -5.51 -14.62
C SER A 59 -6.00 -4.37 -13.62
N ILE A 60 -6.78 -3.38 -14.03
CA ILE A 60 -7.22 -2.30 -13.15
C ILE A 60 -8.17 -2.82 -12.06
N GLN A 61 -8.96 -3.86 -12.37
CA GLN A 61 -9.87 -4.52 -11.43
C GLN A 61 -9.11 -4.98 -10.18
N MET A 62 -7.93 -5.60 -10.33
CA MET A 62 -7.10 -6.00 -9.18
C MET A 62 -6.73 -4.81 -8.28
N THR A 63 -6.37 -3.67 -8.87
CA THR A 63 -6.03 -2.46 -8.10
C THR A 63 -7.24 -1.91 -7.37
N VAL A 64 -8.41 -1.86 -8.03
CA VAL A 64 -9.65 -1.35 -7.44
C VAL A 64 -10.18 -2.30 -6.36
N ASP A 65 -10.13 -3.61 -6.57
CA ASP A 65 -10.56 -4.60 -5.57
C ASP A 65 -9.71 -4.52 -4.29
N ILE A 66 -8.40 -4.32 -4.43
CA ILE A 66 -7.47 -4.29 -3.30
C ILE A 66 -7.46 -2.91 -2.61
N TYR A 67 -7.54 -1.82 -3.37
CA TYR A 67 -7.30 -0.47 -2.86
C TYR A 67 -8.46 0.51 -3.05
N GLY A 68 -9.62 0.09 -3.55
CA GLY A 68 -10.75 0.96 -3.89
C GLY A 68 -11.22 1.84 -2.75
N HIS A 69 -11.06 1.40 -1.49
CA HIS A 69 -11.36 2.22 -0.32
C HIS A 69 -10.53 3.51 -0.28
N TRP A 70 -9.26 3.50 -0.70
CA TRP A 70 -8.39 4.67 -0.68
C TRP A 70 -8.65 5.63 -1.85
N ILE A 71 -9.14 5.11 -2.97
CA ILE A 71 -9.58 5.91 -4.12
C ILE A 71 -10.77 6.80 -3.72
N ARG A 72 -11.75 6.21 -3.01
CA ARG A 72 -12.97 6.91 -2.61
C ARG A 72 -12.71 8.04 -1.62
N THR A 73 -11.67 7.93 -0.78
CA THR A 73 -11.31 8.98 0.17
C THR A 73 -10.70 10.20 -0.52
N ALA A 74 -9.89 10.01 -1.56
CA ALA A 74 -9.20 11.11 -2.20
C ALA A 74 -10.08 11.86 -3.22
N GLU A 75 -10.84 11.15 -4.05
CA GLU A 75 -11.60 11.78 -5.14
C GLU A 75 -12.97 12.35 -4.69
N ASN A 76 -13.72 11.65 -3.82
CA ASN A 76 -15.09 12.10 -3.49
C ASN A 76 -15.11 13.29 -2.54
N GLY A 77 -14.16 13.41 -1.60
CA GLY A 77 -14.08 14.58 -0.72
C GLY A 77 -13.86 15.85 -1.54
N GLN A 78 -12.85 15.85 -2.40
CA GLN A 78 -12.53 16.98 -3.26
C GLN A 78 -13.54 17.23 -4.39
N ALA A 79 -14.30 16.22 -4.81
CA ALA A 79 -15.36 16.41 -5.79
C ALA A 79 -16.61 17.05 -5.18
N VAL A 80 -16.95 16.70 -3.93
CA VAL A 80 -18.05 17.32 -3.19
C VAL A 80 -17.71 18.78 -2.89
N ASP A 81 -16.51 19.06 -2.39
CA ASP A 81 -16.09 20.43 -2.08
C ASP A 81 -16.13 21.37 -3.30
N ARG A 82 -15.89 20.86 -4.51
CA ARG A 82 -15.97 21.63 -5.78
C ARG A 82 -17.38 21.94 -6.25
N LEU A 83 -18.40 21.26 -5.72
CA LEU A 83 -19.81 21.52 -6.07
C LEU A 83 -20.45 22.56 -5.15
N ASP A 84 -19.80 22.86 -4.01
CA ASP A 84 -20.28 23.82 -3.02
C ASP A 84 -19.76 25.26 -3.28
N GLU A 85 -19.07 25.49 -4.40
CA GLU A 85 -18.67 26.79 -4.96
C GLU A 85 -19.55 27.20 -6.14
#